data_AF-A0AAV4IR06-F1
#
_entry.id   AF-A0AAV4IR06-F1
#
_cell.length_a   1.000
_cell.length_b   1.000
_cell.length_c   1.000
_cell.angle_alpha   90.00
_cell.angle_beta   90.00
_cell.angle_gamma   90.00
#
_symmetry.space_group_name_H-M   'P 1'
#
loop_
_entity.id
_entity.type
_entity.pdbx_description
1 polymer ?
#
loop_
_entity_poly.entity_id
_entity_poly.type
_entity_poly.pdbx_seq_one_letter_code
_entity_poly.pdbx_strand_id
1 'polypeptide(L)'
;MADQQAHEPAAERDSHETESSGPVGTETPYDTDSSTDSDDEDYVLLKKLASVTFEDRLKDLYSGTGFTYSDLFAQHKCEWAPDHPENPQRILESLRRCKELGLIERCKPIDATYTGVDTLLTKHSRELVELAEATATMTYKERMQLSEKYDSWFCNEVTYEAALASCGSVINMAKLIVQGSVTNGFAMVRPPGHHGMENEFNGYCTFNNVAVATQVLLDGGLDKILILDWDVHHGQGVQRMFYEDPRVLYISIHRYEHGLFWPNLRESDYDHIGQDKGKGFNVNIPLNQIGMKDADYLSILHQLILPLTYEFCPQLILISSGYDAAVGCPESNNFLFHMFSLAPNL
;
A
#
# COMPACT_ATOMS: atom_id res chain seq x y z
N MET A 1 -48.70 54.12 2.90
CA MET A 1 -49.57 52.93 2.96
C MET A 1 -48.69 51.82 3.50
N ALA A 2 -48.47 51.70 4.82
CA ALA A 2 -49.37 51.17 5.86
C ALA A 2 -49.87 49.75 5.47
N ASP A 3 -49.73 48.69 6.26
CA ASP A 3 -49.70 48.62 7.72
C ASP A 3 -49.08 47.30 8.24
N GLN A 4 -48.72 47.33 9.53
CA GLN A 4 -48.33 46.20 10.38
C GLN A 4 -49.53 45.26 10.66
N GLN A 5 -49.26 44.03 11.13
CA GLN A 5 -49.68 43.60 12.49
C GLN A 5 -49.24 42.17 12.84
N ALA A 6 -48.68 42.07 14.05
CA ALA A 6 -48.44 40.88 14.83
C ALA A 6 -49.71 40.45 15.60
N HIS A 7 -49.78 39.19 16.03
CA HIS A 7 -50.42 38.83 17.30
C HIS A 7 -50.06 37.40 17.76
N GLU A 8 -49.39 37.32 18.90
CA GLU A 8 -49.44 36.29 19.94
C GLU A 8 -50.47 36.74 21.02
N PRO A 9 -50.75 36.07 22.18
CA PRO A 9 -50.31 34.76 22.74
C PRO A 9 -51.42 33.98 23.55
N ALA A 10 -51.00 32.99 24.36
CA ALA A 10 -51.50 32.53 25.70
C ALA A 10 -52.00 31.06 25.75
N ALA A 11 -51.32 30.16 26.48
CA ALA A 11 -51.48 29.77 27.92
C ALA A 11 -52.61 28.72 28.11
N GLU A 12 -52.62 27.71 29.00
CA GLU A 12 -51.92 27.37 30.26
C GLU A 12 -52.42 25.95 30.71
N ARG A 13 -51.68 25.27 31.62
CA ARG A 13 -52.12 24.23 32.60
C ARG A 13 -52.45 22.81 32.08
N ASP A 14 -52.27 21.70 32.82
CA ASP A 14 -52.01 21.47 34.25
C ASP A 14 -51.39 20.07 34.50
N SER A 15 -50.87 19.91 35.71
CA SER A 15 -50.23 18.77 36.39
C SER A 15 -51.01 17.44 36.48
N HIS A 16 -50.30 16.31 36.63
CA HIS A 16 -50.44 15.43 37.83
C HIS A 16 -49.40 14.28 37.89
N GLU A 17 -48.82 14.12 39.08
CA GLU A 17 -47.98 13.01 39.56
C GLU A 17 -48.77 11.71 39.77
N THR A 18 -48.10 10.55 39.79
CA THR A 18 -48.23 9.52 40.86
C THR A 18 -47.23 8.37 40.67
N GLU A 19 -46.65 7.94 41.80
CA GLU A 19 -45.69 6.86 42.00
C GLU A 19 -46.33 5.45 42.01
N SER A 20 -45.56 4.39 41.74
CA SER A 20 -45.21 3.33 42.72
C SER A 20 -44.75 1.99 42.11
N SER A 21 -43.63 1.49 42.65
CA SER A 21 -43.17 0.11 42.96
C SER A 21 -43.62 -1.15 42.17
N GLY A 22 -42.63 -2.01 41.84
CA GLY A 22 -42.72 -3.36 41.23
C GLY A 22 -43.37 -4.48 42.10
N PRO A 23 -43.25 -5.81 41.79
CA PRO A 23 -41.96 -6.54 41.70
C PRO A 23 -41.88 -7.79 40.72
N VAL A 24 -40.66 -8.34 40.56
CA VAL A 24 -40.21 -9.78 40.37
C VAL A 24 -40.91 -10.66 39.29
N GLY A 25 -40.28 -11.45 38.41
CA GLY A 25 -38.92 -11.92 38.12
C GLY A 25 -39.01 -13.13 37.16
N THR A 26 -37.93 -13.53 36.45
CA THR A 26 -37.52 -14.93 36.15
C THR A 26 -36.30 -14.96 35.20
N GLU A 27 -35.41 -15.90 35.49
CA GLU A 27 -34.06 -16.11 34.98
C GLU A 27 -34.02 -16.75 33.57
N THR A 28 -32.96 -16.47 32.81
CA THR A 28 -32.10 -17.50 32.17
C THR A 28 -30.71 -16.92 31.87
N PRO A 29 -29.60 -17.63 32.18
CA PRO A 29 -28.25 -17.21 31.83
C PRO A 29 -27.73 -17.97 30.60
N TYR A 30 -27.19 -17.26 29.62
CA TYR A 30 -26.26 -17.82 28.64
C TYR A 30 -25.08 -16.85 28.51
N ASP A 31 -24.04 -17.12 29.29
CA ASP A 31 -22.68 -16.73 28.98
C ASP A 31 -22.05 -17.81 28.11
N THR A 32 -21.42 -17.42 27.02
CA THR A 32 -20.04 -17.79 26.65
C THR A 32 -19.67 -17.09 25.35
N ASP A 33 -19.14 -15.87 25.53
CA ASP A 33 -17.83 -15.45 25.04
C ASP A 33 -17.16 -16.29 23.93
N SER A 34 -17.01 -15.69 22.75
CA SER A 34 -15.96 -16.02 21.76
C SER A 34 -15.87 -14.94 20.68
N SER A 35 -15.44 -13.74 21.03
CA SER A 35 -14.83 -12.83 20.07
C SER A 35 -14.20 -11.66 20.80
N THR A 36 -12.86 -11.62 20.87
CA THR A 36 -11.99 -10.42 20.79
C THR A 36 -10.62 -10.75 21.38
N ASP A 37 -9.72 -11.31 20.56
CA ASP A 37 -8.27 -11.34 20.87
C ASP A 37 -7.46 -10.44 19.92
N SER A 38 -8.03 -10.00 18.77
CA SER A 38 -7.32 -9.14 17.81
C SER A 38 -7.22 -7.68 18.28
N ASP A 39 -8.25 -7.17 18.95
CA ASP A 39 -8.36 -5.76 19.28
C ASP A 39 -7.47 -5.39 20.48
N ASP A 40 -7.18 -6.34 21.35
CA ASP A 40 -6.29 -6.17 22.50
C ASP A 40 -4.81 -6.15 22.08
N GLU A 41 -4.41 -6.91 21.06
CA GLU A 41 -3.03 -6.86 20.53
C GLU A 41 -2.73 -5.51 19.85
N ASP A 42 -3.66 -5.01 19.03
CA ASP A 42 -3.52 -3.71 18.37
C ASP A 42 -3.55 -2.55 19.42
N TYR A 43 -4.31 -2.68 20.51
CA TYR A 43 -4.32 -1.69 21.61
C TYR A 43 -3.04 -1.69 22.46
N VAL A 44 -2.47 -2.86 22.72
CA VAL A 44 -1.17 -2.99 23.41
C VAL A 44 -0.03 -2.44 22.55
N LEU A 45 -0.12 -2.63 21.22
CA LEU A 45 0.81 -2.04 20.24
C LEU A 45 0.80 -0.51 20.28
N LEU A 46 -0.39 0.10 20.32
CA LEU A 46 -0.57 1.55 20.37
C LEU A 46 0.11 2.18 21.60
N LYS A 47 -0.02 1.55 22.78
CA LYS A 47 0.65 2.02 24.01
C LYS A 47 2.17 1.88 23.96
N LYS A 48 2.66 0.83 23.30
CA LYS A 48 4.09 0.59 23.17
C LYS A 48 4.73 1.61 22.22
N LEU A 49 4.10 1.92 21.09
CA LEU A 49 4.59 2.92 20.14
C LEU A 49 4.63 4.34 20.71
N ALA A 50 3.63 4.70 21.53
CA ALA A 50 3.57 6.00 22.20
C ALA A 50 4.66 6.22 23.27
N SER A 51 5.36 5.18 23.71
CA SER A 51 6.31 5.24 24.84
C SER A 51 7.77 5.00 24.47
N VAL A 52 8.09 4.69 23.21
CA VAL A 52 9.48 4.42 22.78
C VAL A 52 10.25 5.73 22.57
N THR A 53 11.31 5.93 23.36
CA THR A 53 12.23 7.08 23.21
C THR A 53 13.42 6.73 22.30
N PHE A 54 14.12 7.75 21.78
CA PHE A 54 15.26 7.55 20.88
C PHE A 54 16.41 6.76 21.54
N GLU A 55 16.56 6.87 22.86
CA GLU A 55 17.66 6.28 23.64
C GLU A 55 17.48 4.78 23.88
N ASP A 56 16.23 4.30 23.93
CA ASP A 56 15.91 2.86 24.10
C ASP A 56 16.27 2.02 22.86
N ARG A 57 16.45 2.67 21.69
CA ARG A 57 16.78 2.01 20.43
C ARG A 57 18.19 1.40 20.38
N LEU A 58 19.10 1.80 21.28
CA LEU A 58 20.53 1.59 21.05
C LEU A 58 21.12 0.24 21.50
N LYS A 59 20.41 -0.55 22.32
CA LYS A 59 21.03 -1.71 22.98
C LYS A 59 20.86 -3.07 22.27
N ASP A 60 19.94 -3.21 21.31
CA ASP A 60 19.77 -4.41 20.45
C ASP A 60 19.24 -4.02 19.05
N LEU A 61 19.99 -3.18 18.31
CA LEU A 61 19.47 -2.46 17.13
C LEU A 61 19.07 -3.34 15.93
N TYR A 62 19.70 -4.50 15.77
CA TYR A 62 19.47 -5.35 14.60
C TYR A 62 18.76 -6.64 14.98
N SER A 63 17.46 -6.68 14.76
CA SER A 63 16.61 -7.85 14.92
C SER A 63 16.46 -8.65 13.62
N GLY A 64 17.34 -8.48 12.64
CA GLY A 64 17.33 -9.26 11.39
C GLY A 64 16.50 -8.63 10.27
N THR A 65 16.58 -9.22 9.07
CA THR A 65 15.80 -8.85 7.89
C THR A 65 14.70 -9.86 7.67
N GLY A 66 13.44 -9.43 7.70
CA GLY A 66 12.29 -10.28 7.36
C GLY A 66 12.20 -10.55 5.86
N PHE A 67 11.79 -11.75 5.49
CA PHE A 67 11.51 -12.11 4.09
C PHE A 67 10.21 -12.91 4.01
N THR A 68 9.33 -12.51 3.09
CA THR A 68 8.07 -13.23 2.83
C THR A 68 7.88 -13.51 1.34
N TYR A 69 7.36 -14.70 1.05
CA TYR A 69 7.04 -15.23 -0.26
C TYR A 69 5.99 -16.35 -0.12
N SER A 70 5.12 -16.51 -1.12
CA SER A 70 4.19 -17.63 -1.23
C SER A 70 4.16 -18.15 -2.67
N ASP A 71 4.06 -19.48 -2.83
CA ASP A 71 3.89 -20.11 -4.15
C ASP A 71 2.58 -19.70 -4.84
N LEU A 72 1.60 -19.22 -4.07
CA LEU A 72 0.38 -18.61 -4.59
C LEU A 72 0.67 -17.47 -5.57
N PHE A 73 1.70 -16.66 -5.29
CA PHE A 73 2.06 -15.52 -6.14
C PHE A 73 2.43 -15.95 -7.55
N ALA A 74 3.01 -17.13 -7.75
CA ALA A 74 3.36 -17.67 -9.06
C ALA A 74 2.15 -18.22 -9.84
N GLN A 75 0.98 -18.34 -9.20
CA GLN A 75 -0.24 -18.81 -9.86
C GLN A 75 -0.98 -17.68 -10.58
N HIS A 76 -0.79 -16.42 -10.20
CA HIS A 76 -1.27 -15.25 -10.94
C HIS A 76 -0.52 -15.10 -12.27
N LYS A 77 -1.24 -15.24 -13.39
CA LYS A 77 -0.73 -15.16 -14.77
C LYS A 77 -1.82 -14.80 -15.77
N CYS A 78 -1.42 -14.19 -16.89
CA CYS A 78 -2.31 -13.95 -18.02
C CYS A 78 -2.50 -15.26 -18.81
N GLU A 79 -3.72 -15.79 -18.84
CA GLU A 79 -3.98 -17.10 -19.47
C GLU A 79 -4.04 -17.02 -21.00
N TRP A 80 -4.28 -15.84 -21.55
CA TRP A 80 -4.44 -15.59 -22.99
C TRP A 80 -3.25 -14.92 -23.67
N ALA A 81 -2.27 -14.43 -22.90
CA ALA A 81 -1.02 -13.89 -23.40
C ALA A 81 0.15 -14.54 -22.66
N PRO A 82 0.66 -15.70 -23.14
CA PRO A 82 1.75 -16.41 -22.47
C PRO A 82 3.04 -15.61 -22.31
N ASP A 83 3.30 -14.69 -23.25
CA ASP A 83 4.48 -13.80 -23.26
C ASP A 83 4.22 -12.46 -22.55
N HIS A 84 3.15 -12.36 -21.73
CA HIS A 84 2.83 -11.14 -21.01
C HIS A 84 4.00 -10.72 -20.08
N PRO A 85 4.40 -9.43 -20.06
CA PRO A 85 5.56 -8.98 -19.30
C PRO A 85 5.41 -9.23 -17.80
N GLU A 86 4.20 -9.06 -17.27
CA GLU A 86 3.84 -9.50 -15.92
C GLU A 86 3.50 -11.00 -15.93
N ASN A 87 4.43 -11.83 -15.43
CA ASN A 87 4.32 -13.29 -15.45
C ASN A 87 5.00 -13.95 -14.23
N PRO A 88 4.72 -15.25 -13.96
CA PRO A 88 5.30 -15.98 -12.82
C PRO A 88 6.82 -16.03 -12.76
N GLN A 89 7.52 -15.99 -13.90
CA GLN A 89 8.98 -16.07 -13.93
C GLN A 89 9.62 -14.85 -13.24
N ARG A 90 8.95 -13.69 -13.20
CA ARG A 90 9.43 -12.51 -12.47
C ARG A 90 9.78 -12.80 -11.02
N ILE A 91 8.92 -13.56 -10.33
CA ILE A 91 9.12 -13.91 -8.91
C ILE A 91 9.94 -15.18 -8.76
N LEU A 92 9.71 -16.19 -9.61
CA LEU A 92 10.41 -17.48 -9.51
C LEU A 92 11.91 -17.36 -9.81
N GLU A 93 12.29 -16.61 -10.84
CA GLU A 93 13.71 -16.42 -11.19
C GLU A 93 14.43 -15.54 -10.17
N SER A 94 13.76 -14.51 -9.65
CA SER A 94 14.30 -13.68 -8.56
C SER A 94 14.52 -14.51 -7.31
N LEU A 95 13.53 -15.31 -6.89
CA LEU A 95 13.64 -16.20 -5.74
C LEU A 95 14.75 -17.25 -5.94
N ARG A 96 14.81 -17.89 -7.12
CA ARG A 96 15.87 -18.85 -7.46
C ARG A 96 17.24 -18.21 -7.32
N ARG A 97 17.43 -17.02 -7.89
CA ARG A 97 18.71 -16.31 -7.84
C ARG A 97 19.09 -15.92 -6.41
N CYS A 98 18.14 -15.46 -5.60
CA CYS A 98 18.38 -15.15 -4.19
C CYS A 98 18.77 -16.40 -3.38
N LYS A 99 18.16 -17.56 -3.64
CA LYS A 99 18.53 -18.85 -3.03
C LYS A 99 19.94 -19.31 -3.45
N GLU A 100 20.28 -19.21 -4.73
CA GLU A 100 21.63 -19.55 -5.22
C GLU A 100 22.73 -18.74 -4.55
N LEU A 101 22.42 -17.49 -4.20
CA LEU A 101 23.33 -16.57 -3.51
C LEU A 101 23.28 -16.72 -1.97
N GLY A 102 22.46 -17.64 -1.45
CA GLY A 102 22.29 -17.86 -0.01
C GLY A 102 21.67 -16.67 0.73
N LEU A 103 20.92 -15.80 0.04
CA LEU A 103 20.37 -14.58 0.61
C LEU A 103 19.11 -14.84 1.45
N ILE A 104 18.25 -15.77 1.00
CA ILE A 104 16.98 -16.06 1.66
C ILE A 104 17.23 -16.70 3.04
N GLU A 105 18.22 -17.59 3.12
CA GLU A 105 18.60 -18.31 4.33
C GLU A 105 19.19 -17.41 5.41
N ARG A 106 19.60 -16.19 5.04
CA ARG A 106 20.08 -15.15 5.96
C ARG A 106 18.95 -14.28 6.52
N CYS A 107 17.74 -14.38 5.95
CA CYS A 107 16.57 -13.64 6.39
C CYS A 107 15.77 -14.43 7.43
N LYS A 108 15.02 -13.71 8.26
CA LYS A 108 13.98 -14.28 9.10
C LYS A 108 12.77 -14.61 8.22
N PRO A 109 12.30 -15.85 8.19
CA PRO A 109 11.12 -16.20 7.42
C PRO A 109 9.88 -15.56 8.06
N ILE A 110 9.09 -14.88 7.24
CA ILE A 110 7.80 -14.30 7.62
C ILE A 110 6.74 -14.95 6.74
N ASP A 111 5.72 -15.53 7.35
CA ASP A 111 4.62 -16.15 6.62
C ASP A 111 3.86 -15.10 5.80
N ALA A 112 3.46 -15.50 4.59
CA ALA A 112 2.54 -14.71 3.80
C ALA A 112 1.17 -14.70 4.47
N THR A 113 0.57 -13.53 4.61
CA THR A 113 -0.73 -13.35 5.25
C THR A 113 -1.72 -12.73 4.28
N TYR A 114 -3.00 -12.93 4.55
CA TYR A 114 -4.10 -12.36 3.78
C TYR A 114 -4.60 -11.09 4.46
N THR A 115 -4.98 -10.09 3.67
CA THR A 115 -5.76 -8.96 4.17
C THR A 115 -7.26 -9.24 4.07
N GLY A 116 -8.05 -8.59 4.92
CA GLY A 116 -9.51 -8.68 4.91
C GLY A 116 -10.15 -7.58 4.05
N VAL A 117 -11.44 -7.76 3.73
CA VAL A 117 -12.24 -6.78 2.96
C VAL A 117 -12.24 -5.42 3.63
N ASP A 118 -12.50 -5.34 4.94
CA ASP A 118 -12.56 -4.06 5.66
C ASP A 118 -11.25 -3.27 5.58
N THR A 119 -10.11 -3.96 5.58
CA THR A 119 -8.81 -3.33 5.41
C THR A 119 -8.63 -2.78 4.00
N LEU A 120 -9.07 -3.49 2.96
CA LEU A 120 -9.05 -2.98 1.57
C LEU A 120 -9.94 -1.76 1.40
N LEU A 121 -11.10 -1.74 2.06
CA LEU A 121 -12.08 -0.64 1.97
C LEU A 121 -11.55 0.70 2.50
N THR A 122 -10.40 0.71 3.18
CA THR A 122 -9.73 1.95 3.59
C THR A 122 -9.13 2.74 2.43
N LYS A 123 -8.91 2.08 1.28
CA LYS A 123 -8.31 2.67 0.07
C LYS A 123 -9.01 2.31 -1.23
N HIS A 124 -9.83 1.27 -1.23
CA HIS A 124 -10.58 0.82 -2.39
C HIS A 124 -12.08 0.90 -2.13
N SER A 125 -12.87 1.10 -3.18
CA SER A 125 -14.31 1.05 -3.06
C SER A 125 -14.80 -0.38 -2.89
N ARG A 126 -16.02 -0.49 -2.34
CA ARG A 126 -16.69 -1.77 -2.17
C ARG A 126 -16.93 -2.44 -3.51
N GLU A 127 -17.33 -1.66 -4.51
CA GLU A 127 -17.61 -2.11 -5.86
C GLU A 127 -16.37 -2.73 -6.52
N LEU A 128 -15.18 -2.13 -6.35
CA LEU A 128 -13.93 -2.69 -6.89
C LEU A 128 -13.57 -4.02 -6.20
N VAL A 129 -13.69 -4.08 -4.86
CA VAL A 129 -13.36 -5.28 -4.08
C VAL A 129 -14.30 -6.44 -4.42
N GLU A 130 -15.61 -6.19 -4.47
CA GLU A 130 -16.62 -7.20 -4.85
C GLU A 130 -16.42 -7.68 -6.30
N LEU A 131 -16.07 -6.77 -7.21
CA LEU A 131 -15.74 -7.15 -8.59
C LEU A 131 -14.50 -8.03 -8.66
N ALA A 132 -13.44 -7.69 -7.91
CA ALA A 132 -12.23 -8.49 -7.82
C ALA A 132 -12.53 -9.89 -7.29
N GLU A 133 -13.31 -9.99 -6.21
CA GLU A 133 -13.75 -11.26 -5.62
C GLU A 133 -14.52 -12.12 -6.63
N ALA A 134 -15.48 -11.52 -7.34
CA ALA A 134 -16.30 -12.22 -8.33
C ALA A 134 -15.46 -12.87 -9.45
N THR A 135 -14.29 -12.31 -9.79
CA THR A 135 -13.41 -12.85 -10.84
C THR A 135 -12.96 -14.29 -10.60
N ALA A 136 -12.89 -14.73 -9.34
CA ALA A 136 -12.50 -16.09 -8.98
C ALA A 136 -13.50 -17.15 -9.51
N THR A 137 -14.76 -16.77 -9.70
CA THR A 137 -15.83 -17.66 -10.17
C THR A 137 -16.26 -17.42 -11.62
N MET A 138 -15.76 -16.35 -12.25
CA MET A 138 -16.01 -16.05 -13.65
C MET A 138 -15.41 -17.12 -14.57
N THR A 139 -16.02 -17.33 -15.72
CA THR A 139 -15.44 -18.14 -16.79
C THR A 139 -14.20 -17.46 -17.38
N TYR A 140 -13.33 -18.23 -18.03
CA TYR A 140 -12.18 -17.72 -18.78
C TYR A 140 -12.55 -16.56 -19.72
N LYS A 141 -13.67 -16.69 -20.45
CA LYS A 141 -14.12 -15.68 -21.41
C LYS A 141 -14.58 -14.40 -20.71
N GLU A 142 -15.28 -14.52 -19.59
CA GLU A 142 -15.73 -13.36 -18.80
C GLU A 142 -14.54 -12.60 -18.20
N ARG A 143 -13.52 -13.31 -17.67
CA ARG A 143 -12.29 -12.67 -17.19
C ARG A 143 -11.54 -11.93 -18.29
N MET A 144 -11.40 -12.52 -19.47
CA MET A 144 -10.79 -11.85 -20.63
C MET A 144 -11.56 -10.58 -21.00
N GLN A 145 -12.89 -10.66 -21.13
CA GLN A 145 -13.74 -9.52 -21.47
C GLN A 145 -13.77 -8.43 -20.39
N LEU A 146 -13.63 -8.81 -19.12
CA LEU A 146 -13.49 -7.86 -18.02
C LEU A 146 -12.14 -7.15 -18.11
N SER A 147 -11.07 -7.90 -18.36
CA SER A 147 -9.70 -7.38 -18.45
C SER A 147 -9.55 -6.33 -19.54
N GLU A 148 -10.22 -6.51 -20.69
CA GLU A 148 -10.25 -5.54 -21.81
C GLU A 148 -10.83 -4.16 -21.43
N LYS A 149 -11.55 -4.04 -20.31
CA LYS A 149 -12.15 -2.78 -19.86
C LYS A 149 -11.20 -1.90 -19.05
N TYR A 150 -10.08 -2.45 -18.62
CA TYR A 150 -9.12 -1.80 -17.74
C TYR A 150 -7.79 -1.60 -18.46
N ASP A 151 -7.11 -0.50 -18.16
CA ASP A 151 -5.81 -0.22 -18.77
C ASP A 151 -4.75 -1.15 -18.19
N SER A 152 -4.21 -2.02 -19.06
CA SER A 152 -3.08 -2.88 -18.76
C SER A 152 -3.30 -3.76 -17.53
N TRP A 153 -4.48 -4.38 -17.39
CA TRP A 153 -4.78 -5.31 -16.29
C TRP A 153 -5.31 -6.64 -16.81
N PHE A 154 -5.05 -7.72 -16.06
CA PHE A 154 -5.58 -9.06 -16.34
C PHE A 154 -5.83 -9.82 -15.04
N CYS A 155 -6.63 -10.87 -15.12
CA CYS A 155 -6.85 -11.79 -14.02
C CYS A 155 -7.03 -13.24 -14.47
N ASN A 156 -6.79 -14.15 -13.54
CA ASN A 156 -7.20 -15.54 -13.58
C ASN A 156 -7.93 -15.91 -12.27
N GLU A 157 -8.36 -17.16 -12.14
CA GLU A 157 -9.14 -17.64 -10.99
C GLU A 157 -8.45 -17.43 -9.63
N VAL A 158 -7.12 -17.35 -9.59
CA VAL A 158 -6.31 -17.19 -8.37
C VAL A 158 -5.96 -15.73 -8.09
N THR A 159 -6.24 -14.81 -9.02
CA THR A 159 -5.74 -13.42 -8.93
C THR A 159 -6.28 -12.67 -7.72
N TYR A 160 -7.55 -12.85 -7.36
CA TYR A 160 -8.12 -12.23 -6.16
C TYR A 160 -7.42 -12.73 -4.90
N GLU A 161 -7.29 -14.05 -4.75
CA GLU A 161 -6.62 -14.66 -3.60
C GLU A 161 -5.15 -14.21 -3.50
N ALA A 162 -4.42 -14.20 -4.62
CA ALA A 162 -3.05 -13.72 -4.67
C ALA A 162 -2.93 -12.23 -4.32
N ALA A 163 -3.90 -11.41 -4.73
CA ALA A 163 -3.93 -9.98 -4.38
C ALA A 163 -4.18 -9.76 -2.88
N LEU A 164 -5.06 -10.54 -2.25
CA LEU A 164 -5.25 -10.51 -0.79
C LEU A 164 -3.97 -10.89 -0.05
N ALA A 165 -3.30 -11.97 -0.49
CA ALA A 165 -2.05 -12.42 0.09
C ALA A 165 -0.89 -11.43 -0.14
N SER A 166 -0.84 -10.80 -1.31
CA SER A 166 0.16 -9.79 -1.66
C SER A 166 0.04 -8.57 -0.73
N CYS A 167 -1.17 -8.02 -0.62
CA CYS A 167 -1.44 -6.87 0.24
C CYS A 167 -1.23 -7.22 1.72
N GLY A 168 -1.75 -8.37 2.18
CA GLY A 168 -1.59 -8.84 3.56
C GLY A 168 -0.14 -9.03 3.96
N SER A 169 0.69 -9.60 3.08
CA SER A 169 2.11 -9.80 3.33
C SER A 169 2.89 -8.49 3.51
N VAL A 170 2.54 -7.44 2.75
CA VAL A 170 3.12 -6.10 2.92
C VAL A 170 2.68 -5.47 4.24
N ILE A 171 1.39 -5.58 4.59
CA ILE A 171 0.85 -5.09 5.87
C ILE A 171 1.56 -5.77 7.04
N ASN A 172 1.66 -7.10 7.03
CA ASN A 172 2.28 -7.88 8.10
C ASN A 172 3.76 -7.54 8.26
N MET A 173 4.51 -7.48 7.16
CA MET A 173 5.93 -7.09 7.19
C MET A 173 6.10 -5.70 7.82
N ALA A 174 5.27 -4.74 7.43
CA ALA A 174 5.34 -3.37 7.93
C ALA A 174 4.99 -3.30 9.43
N LYS A 175 3.95 -4.01 9.88
CA LYS A 175 3.61 -4.15 11.32
C LYS A 175 4.80 -4.74 12.11
N LEU A 176 5.43 -5.80 11.62
CA LEU A 176 6.57 -6.46 12.28
C LEU A 176 7.80 -5.55 12.39
N ILE A 177 8.05 -4.69 11.39
CA ILE A 177 9.12 -3.69 11.45
C ILE A 177 8.81 -2.63 12.52
N VAL A 178 7.58 -2.11 12.52
CA VAL A 178 7.13 -1.10 13.50
C VAL A 178 7.17 -1.64 14.93
N GLN A 179 6.87 -2.93 15.12
CA GLN A 179 6.96 -3.64 16.39
C GLN A 179 8.39 -3.93 16.87
N GLY A 180 9.39 -3.79 15.99
CA GLY A 180 10.80 -4.13 16.25
C GLY A 180 11.12 -5.63 16.14
N SER A 181 10.17 -6.46 15.70
CA SER A 181 10.36 -7.92 15.51
C SER A 181 11.43 -8.24 14.45
N VAL A 182 11.55 -7.37 13.45
CA VAL A 182 12.62 -7.31 12.45
C VAL A 182 13.04 -5.85 12.25
N THR A 183 14.29 -5.60 11.83
CA THR A 183 14.78 -4.23 11.60
C THR A 183 14.32 -3.66 10.26
N ASN A 184 14.24 -4.53 9.26
CA ASN A 184 13.73 -4.24 7.92
C ASN A 184 13.21 -5.54 7.31
N GLY A 185 12.64 -5.47 6.11
CA GLY A 185 12.22 -6.67 5.41
C GLY A 185 11.90 -6.44 3.94
N PHE A 186 11.76 -7.56 3.23
CA PHE A 186 11.41 -7.58 1.82
C PHE A 186 10.21 -8.50 1.60
N ALA A 187 9.10 -7.93 1.13
CA ALA A 187 7.92 -8.69 0.72
C ALA A 187 7.99 -8.94 -0.79
N MET A 188 8.36 -10.16 -1.17
CA MET A 188 8.42 -10.56 -2.56
C MET A 188 7.02 -11.04 -2.98
N VAL A 189 6.22 -10.13 -3.51
CA VAL A 189 4.77 -10.33 -3.74
C VAL A 189 4.37 -10.10 -5.19
N ARG A 190 3.31 -10.79 -5.63
CA ARG A 190 2.59 -10.55 -6.89
C ARG A 190 1.10 -10.88 -6.68
N PRO A 191 0.14 -10.13 -7.27
CA PRO A 191 0.30 -9.01 -8.21
C PRO A 191 0.94 -7.74 -7.60
N PRO A 192 1.50 -6.82 -8.44
CA PRO A 192 2.00 -5.52 -7.98
C PRO A 192 0.85 -4.62 -7.45
N GLY A 193 1.19 -3.42 -6.95
CA GLY A 193 0.18 -2.57 -6.29
C GLY A 193 0.17 -1.07 -6.57
N HIS A 194 1.28 -0.41 -6.91
CA HIS A 194 1.34 1.08 -6.88
C HIS A 194 0.40 1.81 -7.86
N HIS A 195 -0.09 1.14 -8.91
CA HIS A 195 -1.11 1.68 -9.82
C HIS A 195 -2.55 1.42 -9.37
N GLY A 196 -2.78 0.53 -8.39
CA GLY A 196 -4.10 0.19 -7.92
C GLY A 196 -4.84 1.45 -7.44
N MET A 197 -6.01 1.72 -8.02
CA MET A 197 -6.80 2.91 -7.74
C MET A 197 -7.98 2.58 -6.83
N GLU A 198 -8.65 3.61 -6.32
CA GLU A 198 -9.83 3.43 -5.46
C GLU A 198 -10.93 2.61 -6.16
N ASN A 199 -11.18 2.90 -7.45
CA ASN A 199 -12.34 2.40 -8.20
C ASN A 199 -11.96 1.68 -9.51
N GLU A 200 -10.68 1.40 -9.74
CA GLU A 200 -10.21 0.89 -11.04
C GLU A 200 -8.98 -0.02 -10.89
N PHE A 201 -8.95 -1.13 -11.63
CA PHE A 201 -7.75 -1.93 -11.83
C PHE A 201 -6.85 -1.28 -12.88
N ASN A 202 -5.54 -1.27 -12.67
CA ASN A 202 -4.64 -0.55 -13.58
C ASN A 202 -3.21 -1.09 -13.50
N GLY A 203 -2.49 -1.15 -14.62
CA GLY A 203 -1.03 -1.42 -14.61
C GLY A 203 -0.65 -2.70 -13.88
N TYR A 204 -1.38 -3.78 -14.16
CA TYR A 204 -1.26 -5.10 -13.51
C TYR A 204 -1.62 -5.14 -12.02
N CYS A 205 -2.02 -4.02 -11.43
CA CYS A 205 -2.32 -3.89 -10.02
C CYS A 205 -3.82 -4.07 -9.77
N THR A 206 -4.19 -5.02 -8.90
CA THR A 206 -5.57 -5.22 -8.43
C THR A 206 -5.86 -4.35 -7.21
N PHE A 207 -5.00 -4.42 -6.19
CA PHE A 207 -5.08 -3.60 -4.97
C PHE A 207 -3.77 -2.87 -4.73
N ASN A 208 -3.83 -1.75 -4.02
CA ASN A 208 -2.66 -0.94 -3.73
C ASN A 208 -1.98 -1.38 -2.43
N ASN A 209 -1.09 -2.37 -2.56
CA ASN A 209 -0.41 -2.99 -1.43
C ASN A 209 0.23 -1.98 -0.46
N VAL A 210 0.97 -0.99 -0.99
CA VAL A 210 1.71 -0.02 -0.18
C VAL A 210 0.76 1.02 0.45
N ALA A 211 -0.28 1.44 -0.27
CA ALA A 211 -1.23 2.42 0.25
C ALA A 211 -2.10 1.84 1.36
N VAL A 212 -2.58 0.60 1.21
CA VAL A 212 -3.35 -0.08 2.26
C VAL A 212 -2.46 -0.31 3.49
N ALA A 213 -1.23 -0.78 3.32
CA ALA A 213 -0.29 -0.94 4.44
C ALA A 213 0.01 0.39 5.16
N THR A 214 0.18 1.47 4.39
CA THR A 214 0.36 2.81 4.95
C THR A 214 -0.86 3.22 5.78
N GLN A 215 -2.06 3.04 5.25
CA GLN A 215 -3.29 3.42 5.96
C GLN A 215 -3.46 2.65 7.27
N VAL A 216 -3.23 1.33 7.25
CA VAL A 216 -3.27 0.48 8.47
C VAL A 216 -2.31 1.00 9.54
N LEU A 217 -1.12 1.45 9.14
CA LEU A 217 -0.13 1.97 10.09
C LEU A 217 -0.49 3.38 10.61
N LEU A 218 -1.07 4.23 9.77
CA LEU A 218 -1.57 5.54 10.19
C LEU A 218 -2.72 5.39 11.20
N ASP A 219 -3.65 4.45 10.92
CA ASP A 219 -4.75 4.12 11.84
C ASP A 219 -4.20 3.47 13.13
N GLY A 220 -3.07 2.77 13.03
CA GLY A 220 -2.26 2.26 14.13
C GLY A 220 -1.38 3.31 14.83
N GLY A 221 -1.57 4.61 14.56
CA GLY A 221 -0.96 5.71 15.30
C GLY A 221 0.40 6.19 14.80
N LEU A 222 0.86 5.78 13.61
CA LEU A 222 1.98 6.45 12.96
C LEU A 222 1.52 7.79 12.38
N ASP A 223 2.38 8.81 12.49
CA ASP A 223 2.10 10.18 12.05
C ASP A 223 2.85 10.56 10.78
N LYS A 224 3.99 9.92 10.48
CA LYS A 224 4.84 10.25 9.32
C LYS A 224 5.41 9.01 8.66
N ILE A 225 4.94 8.71 7.46
CA ILE A 225 5.40 7.59 6.64
C ILE A 225 5.92 8.12 5.30
N LEU A 226 7.13 7.72 4.91
CA LEU A 226 7.67 7.99 3.58
C LEU A 226 7.38 6.79 2.69
N ILE A 227 6.79 7.02 1.52
CA ILE A 227 6.73 6.05 0.45
C ILE A 227 7.69 6.50 -0.65
N LEU A 228 8.74 5.73 -0.88
CA LEU A 228 9.67 5.92 -1.99
C LEU A 228 9.33 4.92 -3.10
N ASP A 229 9.00 5.43 -4.28
CA ASP A 229 8.71 4.65 -5.47
C ASP A 229 9.82 4.83 -6.49
N TRP A 230 10.58 3.77 -6.74
CA TRP A 230 11.66 3.77 -7.71
C TRP A 230 11.38 2.87 -8.92
N ASP A 231 10.15 2.33 -9.00
CA ASP A 231 9.65 1.68 -10.22
C ASP A 231 9.75 2.68 -11.37
N VAL A 232 10.03 2.20 -12.59
CA VAL A 232 10.19 3.10 -13.74
C VAL A 232 8.87 3.80 -14.11
N HIS A 233 7.73 3.29 -13.65
CA HIS A 233 6.42 3.88 -13.85
C HIS A 233 5.99 4.72 -12.65
N HIS A 234 5.23 5.79 -12.92
CA HIS A 234 4.63 6.60 -11.86
C HIS A 234 3.53 5.81 -11.15
N GLY A 235 3.62 5.67 -9.82
CA GLY A 235 2.58 5.05 -9.00
C GLY A 235 1.40 6.00 -8.72
N GLN A 236 0.66 6.37 -9.76
CA GLN A 236 -0.47 7.31 -9.69
C GLN A 236 -1.54 6.91 -8.66
N GLY A 237 -1.71 5.61 -8.41
CA GLY A 237 -2.63 5.10 -7.39
C GLY A 237 -2.22 5.59 -6.00
N VAL A 238 -0.93 5.47 -5.66
CA VAL A 238 -0.38 5.96 -4.38
C VAL A 238 -0.51 7.48 -4.27
N GLN A 239 -0.10 8.21 -5.33
CA GLN A 239 -0.21 9.67 -5.37
C GLN A 239 -1.63 10.15 -5.06
N ARG A 240 -2.64 9.59 -5.74
CA ARG A 240 -4.05 9.99 -5.55
C ARG A 240 -4.55 9.68 -4.15
N MET A 241 -4.20 8.52 -3.60
CA MET A 241 -4.67 8.06 -2.27
C MET A 241 -4.15 8.87 -1.08
N PHE A 242 -3.10 9.67 -1.27
CA PHE A 242 -2.50 10.50 -0.23
C PHE A 242 -2.31 11.97 -0.64
N TYR A 243 -2.91 12.41 -1.75
CA TYR A 243 -2.66 13.72 -2.34
C TYR A 243 -2.94 14.90 -1.40
N GLU A 244 -3.83 14.71 -0.43
CA GLU A 244 -4.22 15.70 0.58
C GLU A 244 -3.70 15.38 2.00
N ASP A 245 -2.96 14.27 2.20
CA ASP A 245 -2.54 13.80 3.52
C ASP A 245 -1.08 14.16 3.86
N PRO A 246 -0.83 15.14 4.75
CA PRO A 246 0.54 15.54 5.13
C PRO A 246 1.29 14.49 5.96
N ARG A 247 0.61 13.43 6.42
CA ARG A 247 1.25 12.33 7.16
C ARG A 247 2.04 11.39 6.26
N VAL A 248 1.85 11.49 4.94
CA VAL A 248 2.51 10.63 3.95
C VAL A 248 3.28 11.49 2.96
N LEU A 249 4.60 11.33 2.95
CA LEU A 249 5.44 11.87 1.88
C LEU A 249 5.56 10.81 0.79
N TYR A 250 5.01 11.06 -0.40
CA TYR A 250 5.21 10.21 -1.57
C TYR A 250 6.27 10.82 -2.49
N ILE A 251 7.29 10.03 -2.82
CA ILE A 251 8.33 10.40 -3.77
C ILE A 251 8.41 9.35 -4.86
N SER A 252 8.28 9.74 -6.13
CA SER A 252 8.39 8.82 -7.27
C SER A 252 9.42 9.30 -8.28
N ILE A 253 10.37 8.43 -8.61
CA ILE A 253 11.26 8.59 -9.76
C ILE A 253 10.70 7.73 -10.90
N HIS A 254 10.36 8.31 -12.03
CA HIS A 254 9.73 7.56 -13.11
C HIS A 254 10.09 8.11 -14.49
N ARG A 255 10.11 7.24 -15.50
CA ARG A 255 10.19 7.65 -16.91
C ARG A 255 8.94 8.43 -17.26
N TYR A 256 9.12 9.58 -17.92
CA TYR A 256 8.01 10.47 -18.25
C TYR A 256 8.02 10.88 -19.72
N GLU A 257 9.20 11.25 -20.25
CA GLU A 257 9.36 11.72 -21.63
C GLU A 257 8.29 12.77 -22.02
N HIS A 258 8.09 13.76 -21.15
CA HIS A 258 7.09 14.82 -21.30
C HIS A 258 5.65 14.29 -21.46
N GLY A 259 5.33 13.21 -20.73
CA GLY A 259 4.01 12.56 -20.75
C GLY A 259 3.81 11.60 -21.92
N LEU A 260 4.87 11.27 -22.67
CA LEU A 260 4.80 10.28 -23.77
C LEU A 260 4.94 8.84 -23.27
N PHE A 261 5.50 8.61 -22.08
CA PHE A 261 5.59 7.28 -21.50
C PHE A 261 4.36 6.96 -20.63
N TRP A 262 3.93 5.68 -20.64
CA TRP A 262 2.79 5.21 -19.85
C TRP A 262 3.03 5.49 -18.35
N PRO A 263 2.03 5.98 -17.58
CA PRO A 263 0.60 6.07 -17.90
C PRO A 263 0.15 7.36 -18.64
N ASN A 264 1.07 8.15 -19.19
CA ASN A 264 0.77 9.33 -20.01
C ASN A 264 -0.01 10.44 -19.28
N LEU A 265 0.15 10.57 -17.97
CA LEU A 265 -0.62 11.49 -17.15
C LEU A 265 0.07 12.84 -16.97
N ARG A 266 -0.68 13.95 -17.07
CA ARG A 266 -0.15 15.28 -16.75
C ARG A 266 0.24 15.40 -15.28
N GLU A 267 -0.47 14.69 -14.41
CA GLU A 267 -0.27 14.73 -12.96
C GLU A 267 0.97 13.98 -12.48
N SER A 268 1.66 13.26 -13.36
CA SER A 268 2.96 12.65 -13.06
C SER A 268 4.12 13.64 -13.21
N ASP A 269 3.90 14.85 -13.71
CA ASP A 269 4.97 15.85 -13.83
C ASP A 269 5.34 16.47 -12.46
N TYR A 270 6.47 17.16 -12.40
CA TYR A 270 7.08 17.66 -11.17
C TYR A 270 6.28 18.75 -10.42
N ASP A 271 5.34 19.41 -11.09
CA ASP A 271 4.55 20.53 -10.53
C ASP A 271 3.29 20.07 -9.77
N HIS A 272 3.01 18.77 -9.76
CA HIS A 272 1.92 18.17 -8.98
C HIS A 272 2.41 17.80 -7.59
N ILE A 273 2.30 18.76 -6.67
CA ILE A 273 2.94 18.70 -5.35
C ILE A 273 1.99 18.37 -4.21
N GLY A 274 0.81 17.82 -4.49
CA GLY A 274 -0.25 17.61 -3.49
C GLY A 274 -1.19 18.82 -3.37
N GLN A 275 -2.25 18.64 -2.59
CA GLN A 275 -3.32 19.60 -2.43
C GLN A 275 -3.64 19.83 -0.95
N ASP A 276 -4.23 20.99 -0.64
CA ASP A 276 -4.71 21.33 0.69
C ASP A 276 -3.62 21.13 1.76
N LYS A 277 -3.88 20.27 2.76
CA LYS A 277 -2.91 19.98 3.82
C LYS A 277 -1.73 19.14 3.31
N GLY A 278 -1.92 18.33 2.27
CA GLY A 278 -0.90 17.49 1.64
C GLY A 278 0.00 18.24 0.65
N LYS A 279 -0.20 19.54 0.43
CA LYS A 279 0.67 20.34 -0.43
C LYS A 279 2.12 20.35 0.09
N GLY A 280 3.05 19.92 -0.74
CA GLY A 280 4.47 19.71 -0.42
C GLY A 280 4.83 18.26 -0.08
N PHE A 281 3.86 17.36 0.05
CA PHE A 281 4.05 15.96 0.44
C PHE A 281 3.91 14.97 -0.73
N ASN A 282 3.78 15.47 -1.96
CA ASN A 282 3.90 14.69 -3.18
C ASN A 282 5.07 15.22 -4.01
N VAL A 283 6.01 14.35 -4.39
CA VAL A 283 7.22 14.74 -5.13
C VAL A 283 7.40 13.81 -6.32
N ASN A 284 7.08 14.32 -7.50
CA ASN A 284 7.32 13.63 -8.77
C ASN A 284 8.68 14.04 -9.35
N ILE A 285 9.46 13.04 -9.76
CA ILE A 285 10.78 13.21 -10.39
C ILE A 285 10.70 12.60 -11.80
N PRO A 286 10.11 13.33 -12.77
CA PRO A 286 9.91 12.83 -14.12
C PRO A 286 11.21 12.83 -14.93
N LEU A 287 11.60 11.66 -15.41
CA LEU A 287 12.77 11.46 -16.26
C LEU A 287 12.35 11.67 -17.72
N ASN A 288 12.75 12.81 -18.28
CA ASN A 288 12.39 13.23 -19.64
C ASN A 288 13.33 12.73 -20.75
N GLN A 289 14.29 11.87 -20.40
CA GLN A 289 15.14 11.18 -21.35
C GLN A 289 15.31 9.72 -20.91
N ILE A 290 15.53 8.85 -21.89
CA ILE A 290 15.91 7.46 -21.66
C ILE A 290 17.42 7.33 -21.40
N GLY A 291 17.83 6.21 -20.81
CA GLY A 291 19.25 5.88 -20.65
C GLY A 291 19.92 6.55 -19.44
N MET A 292 19.13 6.89 -18.42
CA MET A 292 19.66 7.25 -17.10
C MET A 292 20.56 6.14 -16.55
N LYS A 293 21.54 6.54 -15.75
CA LYS A 293 22.58 5.68 -15.16
C LYS A 293 22.63 5.84 -13.66
N ASP A 294 23.47 5.03 -13.02
CA ASP A 294 23.69 5.08 -11.57
C ASP A 294 24.01 6.50 -11.06
N ALA A 295 24.79 7.29 -11.81
CA ALA A 295 25.13 8.67 -11.43
C ALA A 295 23.91 9.60 -11.39
N ASP A 296 22.93 9.40 -12.27
CA ASP A 296 21.70 10.20 -12.31
C ASP A 296 20.82 9.87 -11.09
N TYR A 297 20.63 8.58 -10.81
CA TYR A 297 19.89 8.11 -9.62
C TYR A 297 20.58 8.50 -8.31
N LEU A 298 21.91 8.39 -8.22
CA LEU A 298 22.66 8.83 -7.05
C LEU A 298 22.55 10.35 -6.86
N SER A 299 22.54 11.13 -7.95
CA SER A 299 22.34 12.57 -7.87
C SER A 299 20.95 12.90 -7.34
N ILE A 300 19.90 12.24 -7.85
CA ILE A 300 18.52 12.38 -7.34
C ILE A 300 18.44 12.01 -5.86
N LEU A 301 19.06 10.88 -5.47
CA LEU A 301 19.07 10.42 -4.10
C LEU A 301 19.74 11.44 -3.16
N HIS A 302 20.95 11.89 -3.51
CA HIS A 302 21.74 12.77 -2.65
C HIS A 302 21.25 14.21 -2.62
N GLN A 303 20.75 14.73 -3.75
CA GLN A 303 20.39 16.15 -3.87
C GLN A 303 18.91 16.43 -3.58
N LEU A 304 18.04 15.42 -3.65
CA LEU A 304 16.60 15.59 -3.48
C LEU A 304 16.01 14.66 -2.41
N ILE A 305 16.11 13.35 -2.60
CA ILE A 305 15.40 12.38 -1.75
C ILE A 305 15.93 12.40 -0.32
N LEU A 306 17.24 12.34 -0.12
CA LEU A 306 17.84 12.36 1.22
C LEU A 306 17.50 13.67 1.96
N PRO A 307 17.72 14.88 1.42
CA PRO A 307 17.32 16.12 2.08
C PRO A 307 15.84 16.13 2.52
N LEU A 308 14.92 15.76 1.61
CA LEU A 308 13.49 15.70 1.90
C LEU A 308 13.17 14.67 2.99
N THR A 309 13.81 13.50 2.93
CA THR A 309 13.64 12.43 3.94
C THR A 309 14.10 12.90 5.32
N TYR A 310 15.25 13.57 5.41
CA TYR A 310 15.76 14.11 6.68
C TYR A 310 14.88 15.22 7.24
N GLU A 311 14.36 16.11 6.39
CA GLU A 311 13.45 17.18 6.80
C GLU A 311 12.09 16.62 7.27
N PHE A 312 11.50 15.69 6.51
CA PHE A 312 10.25 15.05 6.87
C PHE A 312 10.39 14.19 8.14
N CYS A 313 11.56 13.57 8.33
CA CYS A 313 11.86 12.71 9.47
C CYS A 313 10.78 11.62 9.68
N PRO A 314 10.63 10.68 8.72
CA PRO A 314 9.61 9.64 8.78
C PRO A 314 9.88 8.64 9.92
N GLN A 315 8.81 8.06 10.46
CA GLN A 315 8.86 6.95 11.42
C GLN A 315 9.05 5.60 10.72
N LEU A 316 8.60 5.50 9.46
CA LEU A 316 8.78 4.32 8.60
C LEU A 316 9.00 4.75 7.15
N ILE A 317 9.83 4.00 6.43
CA ILE A 317 10.01 4.12 4.99
C ILE A 317 9.50 2.84 4.34
N LEU A 318 8.55 2.99 3.42
CA LEU A 318 8.09 1.92 2.53
C LEU A 318 8.66 2.18 1.14
N ILE A 319 9.10 1.12 0.45
CA ILE A 319 9.68 1.23 -0.88
C ILE A 319 8.84 0.41 -1.87
N SER A 320 8.22 1.08 -2.84
CA SER A 320 7.65 0.41 -4.02
C SER A 320 8.81 -0.01 -4.92
N SER A 321 9.26 -1.25 -4.71
CA SER A 321 10.55 -1.71 -5.22
C SER A 321 10.47 -2.34 -6.62
N GLY A 322 10.03 -1.57 -7.61
CA GLY A 322 10.14 -1.94 -9.04
C GLY A 322 11.60 -2.07 -9.49
N TYR A 323 11.87 -2.98 -10.43
CA TYR A 323 13.23 -3.21 -10.97
C TYR A 323 13.29 -3.09 -12.49
N ASP A 324 12.24 -2.54 -13.10
CA ASP A 324 12.15 -2.26 -14.54
C ASP A 324 12.99 -1.05 -14.98
N ALA A 325 13.43 -0.20 -14.04
CA ALA A 325 14.50 0.76 -14.27
C ALA A 325 15.89 0.11 -14.45
N ALA A 326 16.03 -1.20 -14.24
CA ALA A 326 17.31 -1.90 -14.36
C ALA A 326 17.66 -2.35 -15.79
N VAL A 327 18.94 -2.69 -15.97
CA VAL A 327 19.54 -3.12 -17.26
C VAL A 327 18.74 -4.23 -17.91
N GLY A 328 18.44 -4.06 -19.19
CA GLY A 328 17.86 -5.11 -20.01
C GLY A 328 16.36 -5.32 -19.79
N CYS A 329 15.69 -4.48 -19.00
CA CYS A 329 14.24 -4.49 -18.95
C CYS A 329 13.64 -3.98 -20.30
N PRO A 330 12.70 -4.73 -20.91
CA PRO A 330 12.04 -4.31 -22.16
C PRO A 330 11.16 -3.06 -21.99
N GLU A 331 10.44 -2.92 -20.87
CA GLU A 331 9.53 -1.79 -20.61
C GLU A 331 10.28 -0.45 -20.54
N SER A 332 11.53 -0.48 -20.07
CA SER A 332 12.40 0.68 -20.07
C SER A 332 13.22 0.85 -21.35
N ASN A 333 13.12 -0.03 -22.35
CA ASN A 333 13.99 -0.06 -23.53
C ASN A 333 15.50 -0.10 -23.16
N ASN A 334 15.89 -0.92 -22.19
CA ASN A 334 17.25 -1.01 -21.65
C ASN A 334 17.71 0.22 -20.83
N PHE A 335 16.91 0.73 -19.89
CA PHE A 335 17.47 1.58 -18.82
C PHE A 335 18.55 0.82 -18.06
N LEU A 336 19.53 1.50 -17.48
CA LEU A 336 20.58 0.88 -16.69
C LEU A 336 20.49 1.32 -15.22
N PHE A 337 20.32 0.34 -14.34
CA PHE A 337 20.72 0.35 -12.94
C PHE A 337 21.64 -0.85 -12.69
N HIS A 338 22.88 -0.60 -12.27
CA HIS A 338 23.72 -1.62 -11.64
C HIS A 338 23.54 -1.49 -10.13
N MET A 339 22.48 -2.08 -9.55
CA MET A 339 22.45 -2.20 -8.09
C MET A 339 23.57 -3.15 -7.66
N PHE A 340 24.67 -2.60 -7.14
CA PHE A 340 25.80 -3.36 -6.58
C PHE A 340 26.35 -4.48 -7.48
N SER A 341 26.84 -4.17 -8.68
CA SER A 341 27.99 -4.94 -9.15
C SER A 341 29.22 -4.42 -8.39
N LEU A 342 29.51 -5.02 -7.24
CA LEU A 342 30.92 -5.24 -6.93
C LEU A 342 31.45 -6.01 -8.14
N ALA A 343 32.30 -5.36 -8.92
CA ALA A 343 32.99 -6.00 -10.02
C ALA A 343 33.53 -7.37 -9.52
N PRO A 344 33.38 -8.47 -10.26
CA PRO A 344 33.92 -9.77 -9.82
C PRO A 344 35.45 -9.81 -9.74
N ASN A 345 36.17 -8.70 -9.94
CA ASN A 345 37.63 -8.66 -9.94
C ASN A 345 38.14 -7.30 -9.45
N LEU A 346 38.42 -7.20 -8.15
CA LEU A 346 39.57 -6.47 -7.62
C LEU A 346 40.18 -7.28 -6.47
#